data_AF-A0A3D5AFA5-F1
#
_entry.id   AF-A0A3D5AFA5-F1
#
_cell.length_a   1.000
_cell.length_b   1.000
_cell.length_c   1.000
_cell.angle_alpha   90.00
_cell.angle_beta   90.00
_cell.angle_gamma   90.00
#
_symmetry.space_group_name_H-M   'P 1'
#
loop_
_entity.id
_entity.type
_entity.pdbx_description
1 polymer ?
#
loop_
_entity_poly.entity_id
_entity_poly.type
_entity_poly.pdbx_seq_one_letter_code
_entity_poly.pdbx_strand_id
1 'polypeptide(L)'
;MLIKKYFNFLAIVLASATILLLGLSCSVKRDKTVVTNHQELDNLPTNVAAEVDDESAVVEVVFPLADYVTNRTFKVFGQYVSDRFTGYHNAEDVEVTDKSSQHAVTAVADGQIIYKKSTSGYGGLVIIRHQLSAGTVQGIYGHLALSSVGKSVGDQVTKGEVVGYLGADKSRDTDGERQHLHFGLYKGTDINVSGYVSRPEQLQNWLNPTDFFQDQGLISQSVGQLKYSPGSVTGANDFKLSFNYPAGWRIEYVPQINALNLFTLSGAGSARERSQVFMRWFDAENFLTLDTVDILDRQGGETAGRPSVTYVIIKKLNADDFSYQPSWRNAQHQVTDIKASTGYTRFYVIAQNPTLSEEAWGQFLNSIELADN
;
A
#
# COMPACT_ATOMS: atom_id res chain seq x y z
N MET A 1 -10.57 59.78 8.14
CA MET A 1 -11.09 60.84 7.25
C MET A 1 -9.97 61.30 6.33
N LEU A 2 -9.82 60.68 5.15
CA LEU A 2 -9.35 61.29 3.90
C LEU A 2 -9.46 60.23 2.78
N ILE A 3 -10.02 60.70 1.68
CA ILE A 3 -10.62 59.99 0.55
C ILE A 3 -9.72 60.16 -0.68
N LYS A 4 -9.95 59.33 -1.73
CA LYS A 4 -9.54 59.40 -3.17
C LYS A 4 -8.22 58.65 -3.52
N LYS A 5 -8.10 57.82 -4.57
CA LYS A 5 -8.71 57.72 -5.93
C LYS A 5 -8.66 56.26 -6.47
N TYR A 6 -9.75 55.71 -7.03
CA TYR A 6 -10.06 55.45 -8.46
C TYR A 6 -9.14 54.48 -9.24
N PHE A 7 -9.71 53.41 -9.83
CA PHE A 7 -9.77 53.20 -11.29
C PHE A 7 -10.78 52.11 -11.70
N ASN A 8 -11.66 52.45 -12.65
CA ASN A 8 -12.61 51.57 -13.36
C ASN A 8 -11.90 50.85 -14.52
N PHE A 9 -12.30 49.61 -14.86
CA PHE A 9 -12.30 49.16 -16.25
C PHE A 9 -13.41 48.14 -16.56
N LEU A 10 -14.31 48.63 -17.43
CA LEU A 10 -15.15 48.05 -18.48
C LEU A 10 -15.32 46.52 -18.68
N ALA A 11 -16.56 46.19 -19.02
CA ALA A 11 -17.16 44.90 -19.37
C ALA A 11 -16.63 44.21 -20.64
N ILE A 12 -16.75 42.87 -20.67
CA ILE A 12 -16.90 42.09 -21.91
C ILE A 12 -18.04 41.06 -21.71
N VAL A 13 -19.04 41.19 -22.58
CA VAL A 13 -20.15 40.26 -22.82
C VAL A 13 -19.67 39.19 -23.80
N LEU A 14 -19.96 37.92 -23.55
CA LEU A 14 -19.91 36.88 -24.58
C LEU A 14 -21.07 35.90 -24.38
N ALA A 15 -22.00 35.95 -25.32
CA ALA A 15 -23.08 35.02 -25.52
C ALA A 15 -22.68 34.03 -26.62
N SER A 16 -22.95 32.74 -26.41
CA SER A 16 -22.93 31.70 -27.44
C SER A 16 -23.84 30.57 -26.96
N ALA A 17 -25.09 30.54 -27.43
CA ALA A 17 -25.56 29.92 -28.67
C ALA A 17 -25.76 28.40 -28.49
N THR A 18 -27.03 28.06 -28.26
CA THR A 18 -27.66 26.75 -28.27
C THR A 18 -27.54 26.11 -29.65
N ILE A 19 -27.09 24.85 -29.74
CA ILE A 19 -27.33 24.00 -30.90
C ILE A 19 -28.02 22.72 -30.42
N LEU A 20 -29.31 22.65 -30.74
CA LEU A 20 -30.15 21.46 -30.66
C LEU A 20 -29.93 20.67 -31.96
N LEU A 21 -29.52 19.41 -31.87
CA LEU A 21 -29.48 18.48 -33.01
C LEU A 21 -30.22 17.20 -32.62
N LEU A 22 -31.44 17.08 -33.16
CA LEU A 22 -32.21 15.84 -33.27
C LEU A 22 -31.60 15.01 -34.40
N GLY A 23 -31.27 13.74 -34.10
CA GLY A 23 -30.76 12.77 -35.05
C GLY A 23 -31.33 11.39 -34.76
N LEU A 24 -32.15 10.92 -35.69
CA LEU A 24 -32.98 9.72 -35.68
C LEU A 24 -32.28 8.39 -35.36
N SER A 25 -33.09 7.50 -34.76
CA SER A 25 -32.95 6.05 -34.63
C SER A 25 -32.53 5.33 -35.91
N CYS A 26 -31.70 4.30 -35.75
CA CYS A 26 -31.82 3.06 -36.51
C CYS A 26 -31.38 1.89 -35.60
N SER A 27 -32.37 1.13 -35.13
CA SER A 27 -32.18 -0.10 -34.37
C SER A 27 -32.21 -1.27 -35.35
N VAL A 28 -31.13 -2.06 -35.41
CA VAL A 28 -31.10 -3.31 -36.16
C VAL A 28 -31.12 -4.47 -35.16
N LYS A 29 -32.29 -5.09 -35.02
CA LYS A 29 -32.43 -6.47 -34.54
C LYS A 29 -32.07 -7.41 -35.68
N ARG A 30 -31.33 -8.48 -35.39
CA ARG A 30 -31.39 -9.72 -36.18
C ARG A 30 -31.35 -10.96 -35.28
N ASP A 31 -32.08 -11.94 -35.76
CA ASP A 31 -32.77 -12.99 -35.03
C ASP A 31 -31.90 -14.16 -34.61
N LYS A 32 -32.37 -14.81 -33.54
CA LYS A 32 -32.06 -16.20 -33.22
C LYS A 32 -32.70 -17.08 -34.29
N THR A 33 -31.90 -17.94 -34.94
CA THR A 33 -32.43 -19.15 -35.58
C THR A 33 -31.52 -20.31 -35.20
N VAL A 34 -32.08 -21.25 -34.43
CA VAL A 34 -31.54 -22.58 -34.19
C VAL A 34 -32.14 -23.48 -35.28
N VAL A 35 -31.30 -24.13 -36.08
CA VAL A 35 -31.67 -25.30 -36.87
C VAL A 35 -30.56 -26.33 -36.75
N THR A 36 -30.92 -27.49 -36.22
CA THR A 36 -30.14 -28.71 -36.10
C THR A 36 -30.06 -29.45 -37.44
N ASN A 37 -28.89 -29.99 -37.80
CA ASN A 37 -28.83 -31.32 -38.42
C ASN A 37 -27.43 -31.96 -38.31
N HIS A 38 -27.43 -33.25 -38.01
CA HIS A 38 -26.28 -34.15 -37.88
C HIS A 38 -25.99 -34.91 -39.20
N GLN A 39 -24.79 -35.51 -39.28
CA GLN A 39 -24.24 -36.51 -40.23
C GLN A 39 -23.47 -35.95 -41.43
N GLU A 40 -22.35 -36.51 -41.91
CA GLU A 40 -21.25 -37.38 -41.43
C GLU A 40 -20.25 -37.47 -42.61
N LEU A 41 -18.96 -37.72 -42.31
CA LEU A 41 -17.93 -38.39 -43.14
C LEU A 41 -17.09 -37.67 -44.23
N ASP A 42 -15.79 -37.96 -44.08
CA ASP A 42 -14.72 -38.18 -45.07
C ASP A 42 -13.66 -37.10 -45.39
N ASN A 43 -12.52 -37.26 -44.68
CA ASN A 43 -11.12 -37.33 -45.16
C ASN A 43 -10.68 -36.51 -46.38
N LEU A 44 -9.66 -35.65 -46.20
CA LEU A 44 -8.46 -35.48 -47.06
C LEU A 44 -7.52 -34.37 -46.48
N PRO A 45 -6.23 -34.29 -46.87
CA PRO A 45 -5.10 -34.59 -46.01
C PRO A 45 -4.40 -33.37 -45.38
N THR A 46 -3.65 -33.70 -44.33
CA THR A 46 -2.69 -32.90 -43.57
C THR A 46 -1.84 -31.99 -44.46
N ASN A 47 -1.93 -30.68 -44.23
CA ASN A 47 -0.94 -29.73 -44.70
C ASN A 47 -0.34 -29.03 -43.48
N VAL A 48 0.99 -29.08 -43.44
CA VAL A 48 1.88 -28.63 -42.36
C VAL A 48 1.61 -27.16 -42.07
N ALA A 49 1.06 -26.86 -40.89
CA ALA A 49 1.11 -25.53 -40.30
C ALA A 49 1.91 -25.66 -39.00
N ALA A 50 3.02 -24.96 -38.96
CA ALA A 50 3.95 -24.92 -37.84
C ALA A 50 3.19 -24.62 -36.53
N GLU A 51 3.38 -25.50 -35.55
CA GLU A 51 3.13 -25.20 -34.16
C GLU A 51 4.10 -24.07 -33.78
N VAL A 52 3.56 -22.85 -33.68
CA VAL A 52 4.20 -21.80 -32.90
C VAL A 52 3.88 -22.17 -31.47
N ASP A 53 4.83 -22.84 -30.82
CA ASP A 53 4.85 -22.94 -29.37
C ASP A 53 4.85 -21.50 -28.80
N ASP A 54 3.68 -21.03 -28.40
CA ASP A 54 3.54 -20.00 -27.37
C ASP A 54 3.84 -20.67 -26.03
N GLU A 55 5.09 -21.12 -25.88
CA GLU A 55 5.65 -21.43 -24.58
C GLU A 55 5.87 -20.08 -23.92
N SER A 56 4.80 -19.53 -23.32
CA SER A 56 4.89 -18.42 -22.38
C SER A 56 5.81 -18.88 -21.26
N ALA A 57 7.11 -18.63 -21.43
CA ALA A 57 8.14 -18.94 -20.47
C ALA A 57 7.66 -18.38 -19.14
N VAL A 58 7.42 -19.28 -18.18
CA VAL A 58 7.05 -18.89 -16.82
C VAL A 58 8.23 -18.05 -16.33
N VAL A 59 8.06 -16.73 -16.30
CA VAL A 59 9.08 -15.82 -15.78
C VAL A 59 9.10 -16.02 -14.28
N GLU A 60 9.79 -17.07 -13.86
CA GLU A 60 10.08 -17.34 -12.47
C GLU A 60 10.90 -16.15 -11.98
N VAL A 61 10.41 -15.42 -10.99
CA VAL A 61 11.15 -14.30 -10.38
C VAL A 61 11.91 -14.82 -9.16
N VAL A 62 12.85 -14.04 -8.63
CA VAL A 62 13.50 -14.31 -7.34
C VAL A 62 13.48 -13.07 -6.45
N PHE A 63 13.67 -13.26 -5.15
CA PHE A 63 13.84 -12.12 -4.25
C PHE A 63 15.16 -11.38 -4.54
N PRO A 64 15.18 -10.04 -4.44
CA PRO A 64 16.35 -9.22 -4.71
C PRO A 64 17.36 -9.21 -3.55
N LEU A 65 17.00 -9.78 -2.39
CA LEU A 65 17.81 -9.86 -1.19
C LEU A 65 17.46 -11.13 -0.42
N ALA A 66 18.42 -11.74 0.26
CA ALA A 66 18.14 -12.79 1.23
C ALA A 66 17.23 -12.26 2.35
N ASP A 67 16.44 -13.15 2.97
CA ASP A 67 15.53 -12.82 4.08
C ASP A 67 14.52 -11.71 3.75
N TYR A 68 14.19 -11.54 2.47
CA TYR A 68 13.29 -10.50 1.97
C TYR A 68 11.96 -10.46 2.73
N VAL A 69 11.32 -11.62 2.90
CA VAL A 69 10.00 -11.69 3.54
C VAL A 69 10.05 -11.25 4.99
N THR A 70 11.05 -11.70 5.74
CA THR A 70 11.18 -11.47 7.19
C THR A 70 11.66 -10.05 7.51
N ASN A 71 12.48 -9.44 6.64
CA ASN A 71 13.17 -8.20 6.97
C ASN A 71 12.47 -6.91 6.48
N ARG A 72 11.30 -7.03 5.85
CA ARG A 72 10.42 -5.90 5.49
C ARG A 72 9.69 -5.34 6.71
N THR A 73 10.44 -4.67 7.57
CA THR A 73 10.02 -4.34 8.94
C THR A 73 9.80 -2.85 9.19
N PHE A 74 10.28 -1.96 8.31
CA PHE A 74 10.29 -0.52 8.60
C PHE A 74 9.33 0.30 7.72
N LYS A 75 9.67 0.56 6.45
CA LYS A 75 8.81 1.30 5.52
C LYS A 75 8.35 0.38 4.39
N VAL A 76 7.05 0.18 4.30
CA VAL A 76 6.44 -0.73 3.30
C VAL A 76 5.64 0.05 2.27
N PHE A 77 5.29 -0.61 1.18
CA PHE A 77 4.58 0.00 0.07
C PHE A 77 3.28 0.68 0.55
N GLY A 78 2.98 1.87 0.03
CA GLY A 78 1.77 2.64 0.33
C GLY A 78 1.71 3.27 1.72
N GLN A 79 2.70 3.06 2.60
CA GLN A 79 2.78 3.73 3.90
C GLN A 79 3.09 5.22 3.73
N TYR A 80 2.39 6.09 4.45
CA TYR A 80 2.71 7.52 4.48
C TYR A 80 3.80 7.76 5.51
N VAL A 81 4.88 8.38 5.05
CA VAL A 81 6.05 8.70 5.82
C VAL A 81 6.13 10.22 5.95
N SER A 82 6.54 10.70 7.12
CA SER A 82 6.73 12.12 7.43
C SER A 82 7.93 12.30 8.36
N ASP A 83 9.08 11.81 7.92
CA ASP A 83 10.38 11.93 8.58
C ASP A 83 11.31 12.84 7.75
N ARG A 84 12.57 12.42 7.51
CA ARG A 84 13.43 13.04 6.49
C ARG A 84 12.74 13.11 5.12
N PHE A 85 11.86 12.16 4.83
CA PHE A 85 11.04 12.11 3.62
C PHE A 85 9.57 12.35 3.93
N THR A 86 8.81 12.83 2.94
CA THR A 86 7.37 13.06 3.09
C THR A 86 6.60 12.56 1.88
N GLY A 87 5.62 11.69 2.11
CA GLY A 87 4.75 11.12 1.09
C GLY A 87 4.46 9.64 1.29
N TYR A 88 3.76 9.04 0.34
CA TYR A 88 3.48 7.61 0.31
C TYR A 88 4.68 6.88 -0.29
N HIS A 89 5.27 5.98 0.49
CA HIS A 89 6.36 5.13 0.08
C HIS A 89 5.90 4.20 -1.05
N ASN A 90 6.64 4.11 -2.15
CA ASN A 90 6.25 3.32 -3.33
C ASN A 90 7.16 2.09 -3.54
N ALA A 91 7.79 1.65 -2.46
CA ALA A 91 8.75 0.57 -2.40
C ALA A 91 8.60 -0.21 -1.10
N GLU A 92 9.43 -1.24 -0.92
CA GLU A 92 9.63 -1.91 0.35
C GLU A 92 11.09 -1.75 0.79
N ASP A 93 11.28 -1.29 2.04
CA ASP A 93 12.59 -1.22 2.68
C ASP A 93 12.86 -2.55 3.38
N VAL A 94 13.88 -3.27 2.93
CA VAL A 94 14.30 -4.58 3.42
C VAL A 94 15.59 -4.42 4.21
N GLU A 95 15.48 -4.48 5.53
CA GLU A 95 16.62 -4.28 6.43
C GLU A 95 17.57 -5.49 6.44
N VAL A 96 18.79 -5.27 6.90
CA VAL A 96 19.70 -6.36 7.26
C VAL A 96 20.06 -6.25 8.74
N THR A 97 20.06 -7.39 9.43
CA THR A 97 20.38 -7.43 10.86
C THR A 97 21.89 -7.38 11.08
N ASP A 98 22.66 -8.16 10.31
CA ASP A 98 24.11 -8.11 10.34
C ASP A 98 24.62 -6.99 9.44
N LYS A 99 24.90 -5.82 10.02
CA LYS A 99 25.36 -4.65 9.27
C LYS A 99 26.84 -4.68 8.87
N SER A 100 27.57 -5.70 9.31
CA SER A 100 29.01 -5.84 9.09
C SER A 100 29.35 -6.70 7.87
N SER A 101 28.44 -7.59 7.48
CA SER A 101 28.59 -8.46 6.32
C SER A 101 28.22 -7.78 5.01
N GLN A 102 28.73 -8.33 3.91
CA GLN A 102 28.29 -7.97 2.56
C GLN A 102 26.98 -8.68 2.24
N HIS A 103 26.01 -7.92 1.75
CA HIS A 103 24.70 -8.44 1.34
C HIS A 103 24.54 -8.29 -0.15
N ALA A 104 24.45 -9.42 -0.85
CA ALA A 104 24.29 -9.46 -2.30
C ALA A 104 22.88 -9.05 -2.70
N VAL A 105 22.78 -8.12 -3.64
CA VAL A 105 21.52 -7.71 -4.28
C VAL A 105 21.45 -8.37 -5.65
N THR A 106 20.38 -9.10 -5.91
CA THR A 106 20.20 -9.88 -7.15
C THR A 106 19.12 -9.28 -8.05
N ALA A 107 19.24 -9.50 -9.36
CA ALA A 107 18.19 -9.14 -10.30
C ALA A 107 16.98 -10.06 -10.12
N VAL A 108 15.78 -9.49 -9.93
CA VAL A 108 14.56 -10.29 -9.67
C VAL A 108 14.13 -11.14 -10.87
N ALA A 109 14.52 -10.75 -12.07
CA ALA A 109 14.25 -11.44 -13.32
C ALA A 109 15.31 -11.04 -14.35
N ASP A 110 15.31 -11.70 -15.51
CA ASP A 110 16.09 -11.26 -16.67
C ASP A 110 15.74 -9.81 -17.04
N GLY A 111 16.73 -9.05 -17.51
CA GLY A 111 16.50 -7.65 -17.86
C GLY A 111 17.74 -6.91 -18.31
N GLN A 112 17.58 -5.60 -18.49
CA GLN A 112 18.66 -4.68 -18.88
C GLN A 112 18.86 -3.61 -17.82
N ILE A 113 20.10 -3.32 -17.43
CA ILE A 113 20.40 -2.15 -16.60
C ILE A 113 20.16 -0.89 -17.43
N ILE A 114 19.21 -0.07 -17.01
CA ILE A 114 18.85 1.19 -17.70
C ILE A 114 19.28 2.44 -16.93
N TYR A 115 19.70 2.26 -15.67
CA TYR A 115 20.15 3.35 -14.81
C TYR A 115 21.17 2.83 -13.80
N LYS A 116 22.27 3.57 -13.61
CA LYS A 116 23.29 3.31 -12.59
C LYS A 116 23.97 4.62 -12.23
N LYS A 117 23.60 5.24 -11.09
CA LYS A 117 24.29 6.43 -10.58
C LYS A 117 23.93 6.72 -9.13
N SER A 118 24.71 7.60 -8.50
CA SER A 118 24.34 8.19 -7.22
C SER A 118 23.15 9.12 -7.41
N THR A 119 22.10 8.95 -6.60
CA THR A 119 20.83 9.69 -6.66
C THR A 119 20.44 10.14 -5.26
N SER A 120 20.06 11.41 -5.10
CA SER A 120 19.64 11.96 -3.79
C SER A 120 18.43 11.18 -3.24
N GLY A 121 18.45 10.86 -1.95
CA GLY A 121 17.48 9.99 -1.29
C GLY A 121 17.79 8.49 -1.39
N TYR A 122 18.58 8.06 -2.38
CA TYR A 122 18.90 6.64 -2.61
C TYR A 122 20.35 6.30 -2.31
N GLY A 123 21.27 7.26 -2.42
CA GLY A 123 22.69 6.94 -2.50
C GLY A 123 22.96 6.23 -3.83
N GLY A 124 23.51 5.02 -3.82
CA GLY A 124 23.68 4.22 -5.02
C GLY A 124 22.38 3.64 -5.54
N LEU A 125 22.02 3.97 -6.78
CA LEU A 125 20.79 3.52 -7.42
C LEU A 125 21.10 2.77 -8.72
N VAL A 126 20.54 1.56 -8.85
CA VAL A 126 20.47 0.77 -10.07
C VAL A 126 19.00 0.54 -10.45
N ILE A 127 18.66 0.70 -11.73
CA ILE A 127 17.33 0.33 -12.25
C ILE A 127 17.50 -0.67 -13.38
N ILE A 128 16.75 -1.77 -13.29
CA ILE A 128 16.72 -2.83 -14.30
C ILE A 128 15.34 -2.86 -14.93
N ARG A 129 15.28 -2.81 -16.27
CA ARG A 129 14.05 -3.02 -17.03
C ARG A 129 13.86 -4.50 -17.29
N HIS A 130 12.71 -5.01 -16.91
CA HIS A 130 12.27 -6.38 -17.10
C HIS A 130 11.10 -6.42 -18.09
N GLN A 131 11.02 -7.49 -18.87
CA GLN A 131 9.84 -7.82 -19.66
C GLN A 131 9.15 -9.00 -19.00
N LEU A 132 8.05 -8.73 -18.29
CA LEU A 132 7.31 -9.71 -17.51
C LEU A 132 5.93 -9.95 -18.13
N SER A 133 5.21 -10.96 -17.65
CA SER A 133 3.81 -11.20 -18.03
C SER A 133 2.91 -10.00 -17.69
N ALA A 134 3.23 -9.26 -16.63
CA ALA A 134 2.57 -8.01 -16.25
C ALA A 134 2.92 -6.81 -17.17
N GLY A 135 3.71 -7.02 -18.22
CA GLY A 135 4.22 -6.00 -19.13
C GLY A 135 5.64 -5.55 -18.78
N THR A 136 6.04 -4.39 -19.30
CA THR A 136 7.35 -3.80 -18.98
C THR A 136 7.33 -3.24 -17.56
N VAL A 137 8.25 -3.72 -16.72
CA VAL A 137 8.40 -3.32 -15.31
C VAL A 137 9.84 -2.94 -15.05
N GLN A 138 10.04 -1.90 -14.24
CA GLN A 138 11.36 -1.48 -13.77
C GLN A 138 11.56 -1.85 -12.31
N GLY A 139 12.56 -2.69 -12.04
CA GLY A 139 13.05 -2.96 -10.69
C GLY A 139 14.01 -1.85 -10.26
N ILE A 140 13.71 -1.20 -9.14
CA ILE A 140 14.45 -0.06 -8.59
C ILE A 140 15.19 -0.55 -7.35
N TYR A 141 16.52 -0.52 -7.38
CA TYR A 141 17.40 -1.06 -6.36
C TYR A 141 18.23 0.08 -5.75
N GLY A 142 17.79 0.58 -4.60
CA GLY A 142 18.43 1.67 -3.86
C GLY A 142 19.45 1.21 -2.82
N HIS A 143 20.28 2.15 -2.36
CA HIS A 143 21.28 1.95 -1.31
C HIS A 143 22.38 0.93 -1.63
N LEU A 144 22.77 0.79 -2.90
CA LEU A 144 23.85 -0.10 -3.33
C LEU A 144 25.23 0.59 -3.22
N ALA A 145 26.27 -0.18 -2.87
CA ALA A 145 27.66 0.21 -3.05
C ALA A 145 27.98 0.22 -4.56
N LEU A 146 27.92 1.37 -5.23
CA LEU A 146 28.05 1.44 -6.69
C LEU A 146 29.39 0.92 -7.23
N SER A 147 30.45 0.99 -6.42
CA SER A 147 31.76 0.41 -6.75
C SER A 147 31.73 -1.12 -6.89
N SER A 148 30.74 -1.78 -6.30
CA SER A 148 30.55 -3.22 -6.39
C SER A 148 29.69 -3.67 -7.58
N VAL A 149 29.03 -2.73 -8.27
CA VAL A 149 28.20 -3.01 -9.43
C VAL A 149 29.12 -3.12 -10.66
N GLY A 150 29.43 -4.35 -11.07
CA GLY A 150 30.35 -4.61 -12.18
C GLY A 150 29.79 -4.26 -13.56
N LYS A 151 28.47 -4.37 -13.75
CA LYS A 151 27.78 -4.10 -15.02
C LYS A 151 27.47 -2.62 -15.22
N SER A 152 27.34 -2.22 -16.48
CA SER A 152 27.08 -0.85 -16.94
C SER A 152 25.66 -0.69 -17.47
N VAL A 153 25.23 0.55 -17.67
CA VAL A 153 23.96 0.82 -18.37
C VAL A 153 24.03 0.25 -19.78
N GLY A 154 23.01 -0.51 -20.17
CA GLY A 154 22.93 -1.25 -21.43
C GLY A 154 23.23 -2.75 -21.29
N ASP A 155 23.91 -3.17 -20.22
CA ASP A 155 24.23 -4.57 -20.00
C ASP A 155 22.99 -5.38 -19.59
N GLN A 156 22.91 -6.60 -20.10
CA GLN A 156 21.89 -7.57 -19.71
C GLN A 156 22.24 -8.21 -18.37
N VAL A 157 21.25 -8.51 -17.56
CA VAL A 157 21.35 -9.32 -16.34
C VAL A 157 20.42 -10.52 -16.45
N THR A 158 20.81 -11.61 -15.79
CA THR A 158 19.96 -12.80 -15.66
C THR A 158 19.30 -12.83 -14.28
N LYS A 159 18.14 -13.48 -14.18
CA LYS A 159 17.45 -13.75 -12.91
C LYS A 159 18.42 -14.33 -11.87
N GLY A 160 18.44 -13.75 -10.68
CA GLY A 160 19.28 -14.20 -9.57
C GLY A 160 20.75 -13.82 -9.71
N GLU A 161 21.15 -13.19 -10.80
CA GLU A 161 22.50 -12.65 -10.94
C GLU A 161 22.74 -11.56 -9.90
N VAL A 162 23.89 -11.60 -9.23
CA VAL A 162 24.32 -10.54 -8.31
C VAL A 162 24.62 -9.27 -9.12
N VAL A 163 23.82 -8.24 -8.89
CA VAL A 163 23.95 -6.92 -9.53
C VAL A 163 24.96 -6.05 -8.79
N GLY A 164 25.06 -6.25 -7.47
CA GLY A 164 25.99 -5.55 -6.59
C GLY A 164 25.71 -5.91 -5.14
N TYR A 165 26.25 -5.12 -4.22
CA TYR A 165 26.08 -5.30 -2.79
C TYR A 165 25.50 -4.05 -2.15
N LEU A 166 24.83 -4.20 -1.00
CA LEU A 166 24.37 -3.06 -0.22
C LEU A 166 25.54 -2.14 0.19
N GLY A 167 25.27 -0.84 0.18
CA GLY A 167 26.15 0.19 0.75
C GLY A 167 26.32 0.00 2.25
N ALA A 168 27.40 0.52 2.81
CA ALA A 168 27.63 0.48 4.25
C ALA A 168 26.62 1.37 5.01
N ASP A 169 26.27 1.00 6.24
CA ASP A 169 25.35 1.76 7.11
C ASP A 169 25.78 3.23 7.20
N LYS A 170 24.84 4.14 6.95
CA LYS A 170 25.01 5.60 7.02
C LYS A 170 26.17 6.14 6.17
N SER A 171 26.44 5.51 5.03
CA SER A 171 27.49 5.92 4.10
C SER A 171 26.95 6.82 2.98
N ARG A 172 27.85 7.31 2.12
CA ARG A 172 27.46 8.01 0.89
C ARG A 172 26.64 7.12 -0.04
N ASP A 173 26.94 5.83 -0.09
CA ASP A 173 26.22 4.86 -0.94
C ASP A 173 24.80 4.59 -0.44
N THR A 174 24.48 4.94 0.80
CA THR A 174 23.11 4.89 1.36
C THR A 174 22.49 6.27 1.54
N ASP A 175 23.15 7.34 1.08
CA ASP A 175 22.76 8.74 1.33
C ASP A 175 22.54 9.03 2.83
N GLY A 176 23.34 8.41 3.70
CA GLY A 176 23.24 8.54 5.15
C GLY A 176 22.15 7.69 5.81
N GLU A 177 21.38 6.92 5.05
CA GLU A 177 20.38 5.99 5.59
C GLU A 177 21.01 4.74 6.20
N ARG A 178 20.22 4.01 6.99
CA ARG A 178 20.59 2.69 7.53
C ARG A 178 20.90 1.72 6.40
N GLN A 179 21.67 0.67 6.66
CA GLN A 179 21.91 -0.37 5.66
C GLN A 179 20.64 -1.21 5.45
N HIS A 180 20.05 -1.05 4.26
CA HIS A 180 18.86 -1.78 3.81
C HIS A 180 18.79 -1.73 2.28
N LEU A 181 18.00 -2.61 1.67
CA LEU A 181 17.59 -2.46 0.27
C LEU A 181 16.29 -1.66 0.20
N HIS A 182 16.27 -0.57 -0.55
CA HIS A 182 15.03 0.05 -0.99
C HIS A 182 14.63 -0.56 -2.33
N PHE A 183 13.56 -1.36 -2.36
CA PHE A 183 13.13 -2.09 -3.56
C PHE A 183 11.76 -1.62 -4.06
N GLY A 184 11.74 -0.98 -5.23
CA GLY A 184 10.53 -0.50 -5.88
C GLY A 184 10.27 -1.19 -7.22
N LEU A 185 9.00 -1.21 -7.64
CA LEU A 185 8.57 -1.74 -8.94
C LEU A 185 7.71 -0.70 -9.65
N TYR A 186 8.23 -0.13 -10.73
CA TYR A 186 7.54 0.89 -11.51
C TYR A 186 7.04 0.33 -12.85
N LYS A 187 5.81 0.66 -13.23
CA LYS A 187 5.20 0.19 -14.49
C LYS A 187 5.65 1.05 -15.66
N GLY A 188 5.90 0.41 -16.81
CA GLY A 188 6.19 1.10 -18.06
C GLY A 188 7.69 1.37 -18.29
N THR A 189 7.98 2.22 -19.28
CA THR A 189 9.33 2.42 -19.82
C THR A 189 10.07 3.64 -19.27
N ASP A 190 9.33 4.59 -18.71
CA ASP A 190 9.85 5.88 -18.25
C ASP A 190 10.60 5.71 -16.93
N ILE A 191 11.82 6.26 -16.85
CA ILE A 191 12.59 6.19 -15.61
C ILE A 191 11.96 7.12 -14.58
N ASN A 192 11.48 6.53 -13.48
CA ASN A 192 10.98 7.25 -12.32
C ASN A 192 11.83 6.93 -11.09
N VAL A 193 12.50 7.95 -10.55
CA VAL A 193 13.37 7.84 -9.37
C VAL A 193 12.74 8.46 -8.13
N SER A 194 11.42 8.61 -8.10
CA SER A 194 10.72 9.08 -6.91
C SER A 194 10.62 7.91 -5.93
N GLY A 195 11.15 8.01 -4.71
CA GLY A 195 10.96 7.01 -3.66
C GLY A 195 9.66 7.19 -2.86
N TYR A 196 8.98 8.32 -3.11
CA TYR A 196 7.73 8.69 -2.47
C TYR A 196 6.85 9.41 -3.48
N VAL A 197 5.55 9.20 -3.40
CA VAL A 197 4.54 9.97 -4.14
C VAL A 197 3.74 10.84 -3.18
N SER A 198 3.35 12.03 -3.61
CA SER A 198 2.66 12.98 -2.72
C SER A 198 1.18 12.67 -2.55
N ARG A 199 0.59 11.93 -3.50
CA ARG A 199 -0.83 11.57 -3.48
C ARG A 199 -1.02 10.06 -3.66
N PRO A 200 -1.96 9.43 -2.93
CA PRO A 200 -2.12 7.98 -2.94
C PRO A 200 -2.51 7.44 -4.32
N GLU A 201 -3.24 8.19 -5.15
CA GLU A 201 -3.60 7.79 -6.51
C GLU A 201 -2.39 7.56 -7.42
N GLN A 202 -1.24 8.16 -7.13
CA GLN A 202 -0.02 7.96 -7.91
C GLN A 202 0.59 6.56 -7.70
N LEU A 203 0.22 5.87 -6.62
CA LEU A 203 0.65 4.48 -6.36
C LEU A 203 0.16 3.50 -7.42
N GLN A 204 -0.88 3.84 -8.19
CA GLN A 204 -1.38 2.99 -9.28
C GLN A 204 -0.34 2.71 -10.38
N ASN A 205 0.65 3.61 -10.52
CA ASN A 205 1.75 3.48 -11.47
C ASN A 205 2.87 2.54 -10.97
N TRP A 206 2.75 2.06 -9.74
CA TRP A 206 3.70 1.18 -9.10
C TRP A 206 3.05 -0.19 -8.85
N LEU A 207 3.86 -1.23 -8.81
CA LEU A 207 3.44 -2.54 -8.31
C LEU A 207 3.78 -2.61 -6.83
N ASN A 208 2.86 -3.11 -6.03
CA ASN A 208 3.15 -3.49 -4.65
C ASN A 208 4.10 -4.69 -4.67
N PRO A 209 5.35 -4.60 -4.16
CA PRO A 209 6.29 -5.71 -4.23
C PRO A 209 5.80 -6.98 -3.49
N THR A 210 5.02 -6.83 -2.41
CA THR A 210 4.38 -7.98 -1.77
C THR A 210 3.46 -8.72 -2.73
N ASP A 211 2.55 -8.01 -3.42
CA ASP A 211 1.63 -8.63 -4.37
C ASP A 211 2.39 -9.25 -5.54
N PHE A 212 3.39 -8.53 -6.05
CA PHE A 212 4.24 -9.01 -7.14
C PHE A 212 4.87 -10.38 -6.84
N PHE A 213 5.41 -10.58 -5.63
CA PHE A 213 6.01 -11.87 -5.28
C PHE A 213 4.98 -12.93 -4.84
N GLN A 214 3.81 -12.52 -4.33
CA GLN A 214 2.69 -13.43 -4.04
C GLN A 214 2.11 -14.04 -5.32
N ASP A 215 1.90 -13.22 -6.36
CA ASP A 215 1.37 -13.66 -7.65
C ASP A 215 2.29 -14.68 -8.35
N GLN A 216 3.56 -14.72 -7.95
CA GLN A 216 4.57 -15.66 -8.45
C GLN A 216 4.78 -16.86 -7.52
N GLY A 217 3.98 -16.98 -6.45
CA GLY A 217 4.05 -18.08 -5.49
C GLY A 217 5.23 -18.04 -4.52
N LEU A 218 6.04 -16.97 -4.50
CA LEU A 218 7.21 -16.86 -3.62
C LEU A 218 6.86 -16.44 -2.19
N ILE A 219 5.77 -15.70 -2.01
CA ILE A 219 5.25 -15.33 -0.71
C ILE A 219 3.95 -16.11 -0.47
N SER A 220 3.97 -17.03 0.47
CA SER A 220 2.75 -17.65 0.99
C SER A 220 2.09 -16.73 2.03
N GLN A 221 0.82 -17.02 2.34
CA GLN A 221 0.13 -16.31 3.42
C GLN A 221 0.95 -16.42 4.71
N SER A 222 1.27 -15.26 5.30
CA SER A 222 2.10 -15.21 6.51
C SER A 222 1.35 -15.87 7.67
N VAL A 223 1.91 -16.96 8.18
CA VAL A 223 1.40 -17.66 9.36
C VAL A 223 2.12 -17.13 10.60
N GLY A 224 1.36 -16.78 11.64
CA GLY A 224 1.89 -16.33 12.92
C GLY A 224 1.36 -14.97 13.36
N GLN A 225 1.77 -14.57 14.55
CA GLN A 225 1.36 -13.31 15.19
C GLN A 225 2.58 -12.48 15.57
N LEU A 226 2.43 -11.17 15.45
CA LEU A 226 3.34 -10.15 15.96
C LEU A 226 2.63 -9.43 17.12
N LYS A 227 3.42 -8.81 18.01
CA LYS A 227 2.89 -8.02 19.13
C LYS A 227 3.23 -6.55 18.93
N TYR A 228 2.21 -5.69 19.00
CA TYR A 228 2.41 -4.27 19.20
C TYR A 228 2.63 -4.03 20.68
N SER A 229 3.69 -3.28 21.01
CA SER A 229 3.95 -2.82 22.36
C SER A 229 4.12 -1.29 22.36
N PRO A 230 3.81 -0.59 23.46
CA PRO A 230 4.04 0.84 23.55
C PRO A 230 5.49 1.20 23.19
N GLY A 231 5.66 2.17 22.28
CA GLY A 231 6.98 2.59 21.78
C GLY A 231 7.55 1.75 20.63
N SER A 232 6.89 0.66 20.22
CA SER A 232 7.33 -0.15 19.06
C SER A 232 7.13 0.55 17.72
N VAL A 233 6.22 1.53 17.65
CA VAL A 233 5.98 2.37 16.48
C VAL A 233 6.35 3.81 16.82
N THR A 234 7.26 4.39 16.04
CA THR A 234 7.69 5.77 16.23
C THR A 234 6.50 6.74 16.13
N GLY A 235 6.38 7.63 17.12
CA GLY A 235 5.29 8.61 17.19
C GLY A 235 4.04 8.13 17.94
N ALA A 236 3.85 6.82 18.11
CA ALA A 236 2.66 6.24 18.76
C ALA A 236 2.74 6.20 20.30
N ASN A 237 3.43 7.16 20.91
CA ASN A 237 3.71 7.13 22.36
C ASN A 237 2.44 7.18 23.22
N ASP A 238 1.33 7.70 22.71
CA ASP A 238 0.06 7.81 23.42
C ASP A 238 -0.74 6.50 23.49
N PHE A 239 -0.36 5.49 22.71
CA PHE A 239 -1.02 4.19 22.72
C PHE A 239 -0.37 3.30 23.79
N LYS A 240 -0.85 3.43 25.02
CA LYS A 240 -0.40 2.68 26.22
C LYS A 240 -1.13 1.35 26.36
N LEU A 241 -1.18 0.59 25.28
CA LEU A 241 -1.71 -0.77 25.24
C LEU A 241 -0.80 -1.66 24.41
N SER A 242 -0.95 -2.97 24.55
CA SER A 242 -0.34 -3.96 23.67
C SER A 242 -1.42 -4.85 23.08
N PHE A 243 -1.16 -5.44 21.92
CA PHE A 243 -2.08 -6.35 21.23
C PHE A 243 -1.33 -7.21 20.22
N ASN A 244 -1.92 -8.34 19.85
CA ASN A 244 -1.40 -9.21 18.80
C ASN A 244 -2.05 -8.90 17.45
N TYR A 245 -1.30 -9.09 16.37
CA TYR A 245 -1.80 -8.93 15.01
C TYR A 245 -1.12 -9.94 14.06
N PRO A 246 -1.76 -10.31 12.94
CA PRO A 246 -1.18 -11.28 11.99
C PRO A 246 0.16 -10.82 11.42
N ALA A 247 1.10 -11.74 11.20
CA ALA A 247 2.43 -11.44 10.66
C ALA A 247 2.42 -10.83 9.24
N GLY A 248 1.32 -11.04 8.49
CA GLY A 248 1.08 -10.44 7.17
C GLY A 248 0.59 -8.99 7.22
N TRP A 249 0.42 -8.41 8.42
CA TRP A 249 0.01 -7.03 8.62
C TRP A 249 1.18 -6.17 9.09
N ARG A 250 1.03 -4.85 8.94
CA ARG A 250 1.92 -3.82 9.51
C ARG A 250 1.10 -2.75 10.18
N ILE A 251 1.81 -1.92 10.95
CA ILE A 251 1.24 -0.80 11.68
C ILE A 251 1.91 0.47 11.21
N GLU A 252 1.11 1.48 10.91
CA GLU A 252 1.60 2.83 10.67
C GLU A 252 0.99 3.81 11.66
N TYR A 253 1.78 4.80 12.04
CA TYR A 253 1.30 5.96 12.77
C TYR A 253 0.81 7.03 11.80
N VAL A 254 -0.36 7.59 12.07
CA VAL A 254 -0.97 8.69 11.29
C VAL A 254 -0.85 9.98 12.12
N PRO A 255 0.22 10.77 11.93
CA PRO A 255 0.53 11.90 12.80
C PRO A 255 -0.51 13.03 12.73
N GLN A 256 -1.24 13.16 11.62
CA GLN A 256 -2.22 14.24 11.42
C GLN A 256 -3.39 14.18 12.40
N ILE A 257 -3.72 12.98 12.90
CA ILE A 257 -4.89 12.74 13.76
C ILE A 257 -4.60 11.81 14.94
N ASN A 258 -3.31 11.60 15.24
CA ASN A 258 -2.80 10.73 16.31
C ASN A 258 -3.47 9.35 16.30
N ALA A 259 -3.33 8.61 15.20
CA ALA A 259 -3.97 7.32 15.02
C ALA A 259 -2.98 6.20 14.71
N LEU A 260 -3.37 4.97 15.05
CA LEU A 260 -2.74 3.76 14.54
C LEU A 260 -3.59 3.17 13.42
N ASN A 261 -2.96 2.81 12.33
CA ASN A 261 -3.58 2.04 11.25
C ASN A 261 -2.88 0.69 11.14
N LEU A 262 -3.63 -0.39 11.32
CA LEU A 262 -3.18 -1.76 11.09
C LEU A 262 -3.69 -2.19 9.72
N PHE A 263 -2.81 -2.66 8.85
CA PHE A 263 -3.13 -2.91 7.44
C PHE A 263 -2.42 -4.13 6.88
N THR A 264 -2.97 -4.73 5.83
CA THR A 264 -2.33 -5.84 5.12
C THR A 264 -1.17 -5.34 4.25
N LEU A 265 -0.09 -6.13 4.19
CA LEU A 265 0.99 -5.86 3.23
C LEU A 265 0.51 -6.00 1.77
N SER A 266 -0.35 -6.98 1.52
CA SER A 266 -0.94 -7.26 0.20
C SER A 266 -2.17 -6.41 -0.08
N GLY A 267 -2.32 -6.00 -1.34
CA GLY A 267 -3.45 -5.27 -1.89
C GLY A 267 -3.07 -3.96 -2.59
N ALA A 268 -4.03 -3.36 -3.29
CA ALA A 268 -3.81 -2.10 -3.99
C ALA A 268 -3.84 -0.86 -3.07
N GLY A 269 -3.27 0.24 -3.55
CA GLY A 269 -3.40 1.57 -2.94
C GLY A 269 -2.48 1.81 -1.74
N SER A 270 -2.87 2.79 -0.93
CA SER A 270 -2.12 3.17 0.27
C SER A 270 -2.35 2.19 1.41
N ALA A 271 -1.52 2.27 2.45
CA ALA A 271 -1.71 1.53 3.69
C ALA A 271 -3.08 1.82 4.34
N ARG A 272 -3.67 3.01 4.13
CA ARG A 272 -5.00 3.36 4.67
C ARG A 272 -6.10 2.61 3.92
N GLU A 273 -5.97 2.43 2.62
CA GLU A 273 -6.95 1.68 1.82
C GLU A 273 -6.87 0.17 2.10
N ARG A 274 -5.72 -0.31 2.58
CA ARG A 274 -5.52 -1.69 3.05
C ARG A 274 -5.80 -1.90 4.54
N SER A 275 -6.31 -0.88 5.22
CA SER A 275 -6.56 -0.92 6.66
C SER A 275 -7.54 -2.02 7.04
N GLN A 276 -7.23 -2.75 8.11
CA GLN A 276 -8.07 -3.78 8.71
C GLN A 276 -8.61 -3.34 10.08
N VAL A 277 -7.78 -2.63 10.85
CA VAL A 277 -8.15 -2.04 12.13
C VAL A 277 -7.60 -0.62 12.19
N PHE A 278 -8.42 0.33 12.64
CA PHE A 278 -8.02 1.72 12.79
C PHE A 278 -8.31 2.22 14.20
N MET A 279 -7.29 2.69 14.90
CA MET A 279 -7.38 3.04 16.31
C MET A 279 -7.06 4.52 16.55
N ARG A 280 -7.92 5.18 17.31
CA ARG A 280 -7.70 6.53 17.85
C ARG A 280 -7.83 6.50 19.38
N TRP A 281 -7.62 7.64 20.01
CA TRP A 281 -7.89 7.81 21.42
C TRP A 281 -8.46 9.20 21.71
N PHE A 282 -9.12 9.32 22.86
CA PHE A 282 -9.49 10.60 23.47
C PHE A 282 -9.49 10.43 25.00
N ASP A 283 -9.38 11.52 25.75
CA ASP A 283 -9.50 11.47 27.21
C ASP A 283 -10.87 12.05 27.63
N ALA A 284 -11.59 11.35 28.51
CA ALA A 284 -12.90 11.76 29.00
C ALA A 284 -13.24 11.07 30.32
N GLU A 285 -14.33 11.48 30.97
CA GLU A 285 -14.89 10.76 32.12
C GLU A 285 -15.89 9.68 31.72
N ASN A 286 -16.67 9.93 30.67
CA ASN A 286 -17.76 9.07 30.21
C ASN A 286 -17.55 8.70 28.74
N PHE A 287 -18.21 7.62 28.30
CA PHE A 287 -18.30 7.28 26.88
C PHE A 287 -18.92 8.44 26.10
N LEU A 288 -18.25 8.85 25.02
CA LEU A 288 -18.69 9.92 24.13
C LEU A 288 -19.09 9.33 22.79
N THR A 289 -19.95 10.04 22.07
CA THR A 289 -20.33 9.69 20.70
C THR A 289 -20.09 10.90 19.79
N LEU A 290 -19.78 10.65 18.52
CA LEU A 290 -19.62 11.71 17.55
C LEU A 290 -20.98 12.16 17.03
N ASP A 291 -21.20 13.47 16.92
CA ASP A 291 -22.40 14.06 16.34
C ASP A 291 -22.46 13.91 14.80
N THR A 292 -21.34 13.55 14.18
CA THR A 292 -21.19 13.33 12.73
C THR A 292 -21.61 11.93 12.26
N VAL A 293 -22.06 11.05 13.16
CA VAL A 293 -22.49 9.69 12.83
C VAL A 293 -23.89 9.40 13.35
N ASP A 294 -24.58 8.48 12.69
CA ASP A 294 -25.78 7.83 13.21
C ASP A 294 -25.38 6.51 13.88
N ILE A 295 -25.93 6.25 15.07
CA ILE A 295 -25.71 5.02 15.83
C ILE A 295 -26.86 4.06 15.51
N LEU A 296 -26.53 2.97 14.83
CA LEU A 296 -27.49 1.95 14.40
C LEU A 296 -27.68 0.86 15.44
N ASP A 297 -26.60 0.52 16.16
CA ASP A 297 -26.61 -0.40 17.29
C ASP A 297 -25.60 0.03 18.36
N ARG A 298 -25.88 -0.31 19.61
CA ARG A 298 -25.03 0.02 20.76
C ARG A 298 -25.11 -1.07 21.82
N GLN A 299 -23.97 -1.69 22.11
CA GLN A 299 -23.86 -2.78 23.07
C GLN A 299 -22.76 -2.47 24.09
N GLY A 300 -23.10 -2.51 25.38
CA GLY A 300 -22.12 -2.44 26.45
C GLY A 300 -21.45 -3.79 26.67
N GLY A 301 -20.20 -3.78 27.13
CA GLY A 301 -19.45 -5.00 27.40
C GLY A 301 -18.19 -4.75 28.22
N GLU A 302 -17.30 -5.73 28.16
CA GLU A 302 -15.99 -5.67 28.76
C GLU A 302 -14.93 -6.11 27.74
N THR A 303 -13.79 -5.43 27.72
CA THR A 303 -12.64 -5.80 26.90
C THR A 303 -11.38 -5.54 27.71
N ALA A 304 -10.47 -6.52 27.75
CA ALA A 304 -9.25 -6.44 28.56
C ALA A 304 -9.50 -6.12 30.05
N GLY A 305 -10.58 -6.64 30.64
CA GLY A 305 -10.94 -6.37 32.04
C GLY A 305 -11.50 -4.96 32.30
N ARG A 306 -11.81 -4.21 31.24
CA ARG A 306 -12.29 -2.82 31.35
C ARG A 306 -13.66 -2.62 30.67
N PRO A 307 -14.47 -1.66 31.16
CA PRO A 307 -15.71 -1.29 30.49
C PRO A 307 -15.47 -0.92 29.03
N SER A 308 -16.27 -1.49 28.14
CA SER A 308 -16.26 -1.15 26.72
C SER A 308 -17.68 -0.93 26.18
N VAL A 309 -17.78 -0.20 25.08
CA VAL A 309 -19.01 -0.05 24.31
C VAL A 309 -18.71 -0.26 22.84
N THR A 310 -19.45 -1.16 22.23
CA THR A 310 -19.42 -1.41 20.79
C THR A 310 -20.59 -0.70 20.12
N TYR A 311 -20.32 -0.06 19.01
CA TYR A 311 -21.30 0.62 18.17
C TYR A 311 -21.25 0.08 16.75
N VAL A 312 -22.40 -0.02 16.11
CA VAL A 312 -22.50 -0.02 14.65
C VAL A 312 -22.88 1.40 14.24
N ILE A 313 -22.02 2.06 13.49
CA ILE A 313 -22.21 3.47 13.10
C ILE A 313 -22.14 3.65 11.60
N ILE A 314 -22.78 4.70 11.11
CA ILE A 314 -22.64 5.18 9.73
C ILE A 314 -22.43 6.70 9.75
N LYS A 315 -21.53 7.19 8.90
CA LYS A 315 -21.30 8.64 8.75
C LYS A 315 -22.57 9.30 8.22
N LYS A 316 -22.98 10.42 8.82
CA LYS A 316 -24.11 11.22 8.32
C LYS A 316 -23.81 11.75 6.92
N LEU A 317 -24.83 11.77 6.06
CA LEU A 317 -24.70 12.17 4.66
C LEU A 317 -24.15 13.61 4.49
N ASN A 318 -24.48 14.50 5.42
CA ASN A 318 -24.06 15.91 5.41
C ASN A 318 -22.77 16.17 6.20
N ALA A 319 -22.18 15.15 6.83
CA ALA A 319 -20.90 15.30 7.51
C ALA A 319 -19.74 15.13 6.52
N ASP A 320 -18.69 15.92 6.70
CA ASP A 320 -17.45 15.77 5.92
C ASP A 320 -16.83 14.38 6.11
N ASP A 321 -16.13 13.91 5.08
CA ASP A 321 -15.38 12.67 5.17
C ASP A 321 -14.29 12.75 6.25
N PHE A 322 -14.10 11.62 6.93
CA PHE A 322 -13.07 11.44 7.93
C PHE A 322 -11.68 11.47 7.29
N SER A 323 -11.10 12.68 7.21
CA SER A 323 -9.77 12.91 6.65
C SER A 323 -8.68 12.12 7.38
N TYR A 324 -7.67 11.65 6.63
CA TYR A 324 -6.54 10.84 7.10
C TYR A 324 -6.91 9.46 7.67
N GLN A 325 -8.15 9.02 7.47
CA GLN A 325 -8.64 7.70 7.87
C GLN A 325 -8.90 6.83 6.64
N PRO A 326 -8.97 5.50 6.79
CA PRO A 326 -9.39 4.59 5.72
C PRO A 326 -10.73 4.98 5.14
N SER A 327 -10.88 4.89 3.82
CA SER A 327 -12.13 5.25 3.13
C SER A 327 -13.36 4.54 3.69
N TRP A 328 -13.23 3.27 4.11
CA TRP A 328 -14.32 2.48 4.70
C TRP A 328 -14.87 3.05 6.01
N ARG A 329 -14.15 3.94 6.71
CA ARG A 329 -14.66 4.65 7.90
C ARG A 329 -15.81 5.59 7.58
N ASN A 330 -15.98 5.98 6.31
CA ASN A 330 -17.11 6.82 5.87
C ASN A 330 -18.36 5.99 5.51
N ALA A 331 -18.26 4.66 5.53
CA ALA A 331 -19.38 3.73 5.36
C ALA A 331 -19.85 3.18 6.71
N GLN A 332 -20.89 2.32 6.71
CA GLN A 332 -21.29 1.61 7.92
C GLN A 332 -20.16 0.69 8.40
N HIS A 333 -19.80 0.80 9.68
CA HIS A 333 -18.75 -0.04 10.28
C HIS A 333 -18.94 -0.17 11.80
N GLN A 334 -18.21 -1.13 12.39
CA GLN A 334 -18.19 -1.35 13.83
C GLN A 334 -17.04 -0.58 14.48
N VAL A 335 -17.31 -0.01 15.66
CA VAL A 335 -16.32 0.65 16.51
C VAL A 335 -16.49 0.20 17.95
N THR A 336 -15.40 -0.14 18.62
CA THR A 336 -15.37 -0.48 20.04
C THR A 336 -14.54 0.56 20.80
N ASP A 337 -15.18 1.22 21.76
CA ASP A 337 -14.53 2.10 22.72
C ASP A 337 -14.16 1.32 23.98
N ILE A 338 -12.92 1.42 24.43
CA ILE A 338 -12.44 0.79 25.67
C ILE A 338 -11.97 1.86 26.64
N LYS A 339 -12.53 1.89 27.85
CA LYS A 339 -12.14 2.84 28.90
C LYS A 339 -10.90 2.34 29.65
N ALA A 340 -9.79 3.06 29.64
CA ALA A 340 -8.52 2.58 30.20
C ALA A 340 -8.52 2.44 31.73
N SER A 341 -9.20 3.33 32.47
CA SER A 341 -9.27 3.31 33.94
C SER A 341 -10.59 3.87 34.49
N THR A 342 -10.69 4.11 35.80
CA THR A 342 -11.82 4.82 36.41
C THR A 342 -11.63 6.34 36.32
N GLY A 343 -12.72 7.11 36.52
CA GLY A 343 -12.69 8.57 36.45
C GLY A 343 -12.40 9.12 35.05
N TYR A 344 -11.75 10.29 35.01
CA TYR A 344 -11.25 10.92 33.78
C TYR A 344 -10.00 10.18 33.28
N THR A 345 -10.10 9.56 32.11
CA THR A 345 -9.09 8.64 31.59
C THR A 345 -9.13 8.53 30.08
N ARG A 346 -8.16 7.81 29.52
CA ARG A 346 -8.08 7.51 28.10
C ARG A 346 -9.13 6.51 27.66
N PHE A 347 -9.75 6.77 26.52
CA PHE A 347 -10.56 5.83 25.76
C PHE A 347 -9.80 5.47 24.49
N TYR A 348 -9.73 4.18 24.18
CA TYR A 348 -9.25 3.70 22.89
C TYR A 348 -10.44 3.41 21.98
N VAL A 349 -10.47 4.07 20.82
CA VAL A 349 -11.54 3.98 19.83
C VAL A 349 -11.05 3.12 18.68
N ILE A 350 -11.55 1.90 18.61
CA ILE A 350 -11.03 0.87 17.70
C ILE A 350 -12.08 0.54 16.66
N ALA A 351 -11.84 0.92 15.41
CA ALA A 351 -12.72 0.63 14.29
C ALA A 351 -12.27 -0.62 13.53
N GLN A 352 -13.24 -1.45 13.16
CA GLN A 352 -13.07 -2.67 12.39
C GLN A 352 -13.40 -2.40 10.91
N ASN A 353 -12.54 -2.84 9.99
CA ASN A 353 -12.90 -2.87 8.58
C ASN A 353 -14.10 -3.83 8.38
N PRO A 354 -15.18 -3.42 7.69
CA PRO A 354 -16.35 -4.27 7.43
C PRO A 354 -16.07 -5.63 6.78
N THR A 355 -14.93 -5.79 6.09
CA THR A 355 -14.53 -7.07 5.47
C THR A 355 -13.70 -7.96 6.39
N LEU A 356 -13.28 -7.46 7.56
CA LEU A 356 -12.53 -8.26 8.54
C LEU A 356 -13.50 -9.23 9.23
N SER A 357 -13.21 -10.53 9.15
CA SER A 357 -14.05 -11.57 9.77
C SER A 357 -14.24 -11.35 11.27
N GLU A 358 -15.42 -11.69 11.80
CA GLU A 358 -15.72 -11.63 13.23
C GLU A 358 -14.72 -12.43 14.08
N GLU A 359 -14.24 -13.56 13.58
CA GLU A 359 -13.21 -14.36 14.27
C GLU A 359 -11.90 -13.58 14.44
N ALA A 360 -11.35 -13.03 13.35
CA ALA A 360 -10.13 -12.23 13.39
C ALA A 360 -10.30 -10.97 14.26
N TRP A 361 -11.47 -10.34 14.23
CA TRP A 361 -11.79 -9.21 15.08
C TRP A 361 -11.83 -9.58 16.56
N GLY A 362 -12.50 -10.69 16.90
CA GLY A 362 -12.55 -11.22 18.26
C GLY A 362 -11.17 -11.60 18.78
N GLN A 363 -10.35 -12.26 17.96
CA GLN A 363 -8.95 -12.58 18.30
C GLN A 363 -8.13 -11.31 18.58
N PHE A 364 -8.30 -10.27 17.76
CA PHE A 364 -7.65 -8.98 17.96
C PHE A 364 -8.06 -8.35 19.30
N LEU A 365 -9.37 -8.18 19.55
CA LEU A 365 -9.86 -7.56 20.78
C LEU A 365 -9.46 -8.33 22.04
N ASN A 366 -9.51 -9.68 21.99
CA ASN A 366 -9.13 -10.53 23.10
C ASN A 366 -7.62 -10.50 23.41
N SER A 367 -6.80 -10.05 22.47
CA SER A 367 -5.35 -9.90 22.66
C SER A 367 -4.95 -8.56 23.29
N ILE A 368 -5.89 -7.63 23.45
CA ILE A 368 -5.60 -6.31 24.01
C ILE A 368 -5.23 -6.44 25.48
N GLU A 369 -4.09 -5.89 25.84
CA GLU A 369 -3.63 -5.70 27.21
C GLU A 369 -3.42 -4.21 27.45
N LEU A 370 -4.09 -3.66 28.45
CA LEU A 370 -3.92 -2.26 28.85
C LEU A 370 -2.81 -2.18 29.88
N ALA A 371 -1.93 -1.17 29.78
CA ALA A 371 -0.98 -0.91 30.85
C ALA A 371 -1.75 -0.52 32.11
N ASP A 372 -1.48 -1.19 33.23
CA ASP A 372 -1.96 -0.74 34.52
C ASP A 372 -1.27 0.59 34.85
N ASN A 373 -2.08 1.62 35.11
CA ASN A 373 -1.61 2.95 35.49
C ASN A 373 -1.07 2.99 36.91
#